data_AF-A0A371GLZ7-F1
#
_entry.id   AF-A0A371GLZ7-F1
#
_cell.length_a   1.000
_cell.length_b   1.000
_cell.length_c   1.000
_cell.angle_alpha   90.00
_cell.angle_beta   90.00
_cell.angle_gamma   90.00
#
_symmetry.space_group_name_H-M   'P 1'
#
loop_
_entity.id
_entity.type
_entity.pdbx_description
1 polymer ?
#
loop_
_entity_poly.entity_id
_entity_poly.type
_entity_poly.pdbx_seq_one_letter_code
_entity_poly.pdbx_strand_id
1 'polypeptide(L)'
;DLFVAGIDTTSSTVEWIMAELLRNPDKLAKLRKEFFQEIGKDVKLEEPHILKLSFLQAVVKETLCLHPPGLFLAPHKCDEMISISDFMVPKNAQLLVNVCAIGRDPTIWENPNMFMPERFLKYDIDFKVMDYQAVLLLIITFVSASILIFIRRLFNQTSESTKLPPGPRPFSIIGNILELGTNTHRALTKLSRIYGTFMTLKLGSITTIVISSLQVAK
;
A
#
# COMPACT_ATOMS: atom_id res chain seq x y z
N ASP A 1 -1.32 -5.61 3.40
CA ASP A 1 -2.21 -4.45 3.21
C ASP A 1 -3.34 -4.72 2.22
N LEU A 2 -3.07 -5.13 0.97
CA LEU A 2 -4.13 -5.35 -0.05
C LEU A 2 -5.27 -6.31 0.39
N PHE A 3 -4.92 -7.47 0.95
CA PHE A 3 -5.93 -8.46 1.38
C PHE A 3 -6.83 -7.95 2.50
N VAL A 4 -6.24 -7.28 3.50
CA VAL A 4 -6.99 -6.73 4.63
C VAL A 4 -7.90 -5.60 4.15
N ALA A 5 -7.37 -4.69 3.34
CA ALA A 5 -8.15 -3.58 2.78
C ALA A 5 -9.31 -4.05 1.90
N GLY A 6 -9.12 -5.11 1.10
CA GLY A 6 -10.15 -5.61 0.19
C GLY A 6 -11.25 -6.42 0.87
N ILE A 7 -10.94 -7.23 1.89
CA ILE A 7 -11.91 -8.15 2.52
C ILE A 7 -12.97 -7.38 3.33
N ASP A 8 -12.51 -6.55 4.28
CA ASP A 8 -13.42 -5.93 5.24
C ASP A 8 -14.36 -4.92 4.56
N THR A 9 -13.84 -4.12 3.62
CA THR A 9 -14.64 -3.10 2.92
C THR A 9 -15.66 -3.71 1.97
N THR A 10 -15.28 -4.77 1.23
CA THR A 10 -16.19 -5.40 0.27
C THR A 10 -17.28 -6.20 0.99
N SER A 11 -16.94 -6.94 2.05
CA SER A 11 -17.90 -7.70 2.84
C SER A 11 -18.96 -6.78 3.45
N SER A 12 -18.54 -5.69 4.10
CA SER A 12 -19.46 -4.69 4.67
C SER A 12 -20.35 -4.05 3.60
N THR A 13 -19.80 -3.72 2.44
CA THR A 13 -20.58 -3.14 1.33
C THR A 13 -21.67 -4.11 0.85
N VAL A 14 -21.33 -5.38 0.63
CA VAL A 14 -22.29 -6.39 0.17
C VAL A 14 -23.38 -6.63 1.22
N GLU A 15 -23.02 -6.66 2.50
CA GLU A 15 -23.98 -6.78 3.60
C GLU A 15 -25.01 -5.64 3.58
N TRP A 16 -24.56 -4.39 3.46
CA TRP A 16 -25.44 -3.23 3.38
C TRP A 16 -26.29 -3.22 2.12
N ILE A 17 -25.74 -3.60 0.96
CA ILE A 17 -26.53 -3.73 -0.28
C ILE A 17 -27.70 -4.69 -0.05
N MET A 18 -27.42 -5.86 0.52
CA MET A 18 -28.45 -6.86 0.79
C MET A 18 -29.46 -6.37 1.83
N ALA A 19 -29.01 -5.70 2.89
CA ALA A 19 -29.89 -5.13 3.91
C ALA A 19 -30.84 -4.07 3.32
N GLU A 20 -30.35 -3.15 2.49
CA GLU A 20 -31.17 -2.10 1.88
C GLU A 20 -32.13 -2.66 0.83
N LEU A 21 -31.71 -3.62 0.01
CA LEU A 21 -32.59 -4.25 -0.96
C LEU A 21 -33.70 -5.07 -0.30
N LEU A 22 -33.43 -5.74 0.82
CA LEU A 22 -34.45 -6.48 1.58
C LEU A 22 -35.44 -5.53 2.29
N ARG A 23 -35.00 -4.35 2.71
CA ARG A 23 -35.87 -3.31 3.28
C ARG A 23 -36.71 -2.59 2.23
N ASN A 24 -36.24 -2.55 0.98
CA ASN A 24 -36.89 -1.83 -0.13
C ASN A 24 -37.26 -2.82 -1.27
N PRO A 25 -38.35 -3.60 -1.11
CA PRO A 25 -38.70 -4.70 -2.02
C PRO A 25 -39.04 -4.24 -3.45
N ASP A 26 -39.51 -3.01 -3.62
CA ASP A 26 -39.73 -2.37 -4.92
C ASP A 26 -38.41 -2.21 -5.70
N LYS A 27 -37.34 -1.79 -5.02
CA LYS A 27 -35.99 -1.66 -5.60
C LYS A 27 -35.43 -3.03 -5.95
N LEU A 28 -35.60 -4.02 -5.08
CA LEU A 28 -35.19 -5.40 -5.37
C LEU A 28 -35.93 -5.96 -6.60
N ALA A 29 -37.24 -5.72 -6.72
CA ALA A 29 -38.01 -6.14 -7.88
C ALA A 29 -37.53 -5.46 -9.17
N LYS A 30 -37.21 -4.16 -9.12
CA LYS A 30 -36.66 -3.40 -10.24
C LYS A 30 -35.27 -3.91 -10.65
N LEU A 31 -34.39 -4.22 -9.69
CA LEU A 31 -33.08 -4.79 -9.95
C LEU A 31 -33.17 -6.17 -10.61
N ARG A 32 -34.07 -7.03 -10.12
CA ARG A 32 -34.35 -8.33 -10.76
C ARG A 32 -34.85 -8.16 -12.18
N LYS A 33 -35.73 -7.19 -12.42
CA LYS A 33 -36.24 -6.89 -13.76
C LYS A 33 -35.12 -6.46 -14.70
N GLU A 34 -34.24 -5.54 -14.29
CA GLU A 34 -33.06 -5.15 -15.09
C GLU A 34 -32.20 -6.37 -15.42
N PHE A 35 -31.89 -7.20 -14.42
CA PHE A 35 -31.07 -8.40 -14.60
C PHE A 35 -31.66 -9.33 -15.67
N PHE A 36 -32.96 -9.63 -15.60
CA PHE A 36 -33.61 -10.50 -16.57
C PHE A 36 -33.71 -9.89 -17.97
N GLN A 37 -33.77 -8.56 -18.08
CA GLN A 37 -33.84 -7.85 -19.35
C GLN A 37 -32.49 -7.79 -20.07
N GLU A 38 -31.41 -7.49 -19.34
CA GLU A 38 -30.09 -7.26 -19.93
C GLU A 38 -29.28 -8.55 -20.13
N ILE A 39 -29.48 -9.56 -19.29
CA ILE A 39 -28.66 -10.79 -19.25
C ILE A 39 -29.44 -12.03 -19.64
N GLY A 40 -30.71 -12.15 -19.24
CA GLY A 40 -31.52 -13.36 -19.44
C GLY A 40 -31.30 -14.44 -18.36
N LYS A 41 -32.06 -15.55 -18.45
CA LYS A 41 -32.20 -16.55 -17.36
C LYS A 41 -31.03 -17.52 -17.21
N ASP A 42 -30.28 -17.79 -18.29
CA ASP A 42 -29.30 -18.89 -18.36
C ASP A 42 -27.92 -18.45 -18.88
N VAL A 43 -27.59 -17.16 -18.76
CA VAL A 43 -26.29 -16.62 -19.20
C VAL A 43 -25.34 -16.54 -18.02
N LYS A 44 -24.10 -17.01 -18.22
CA LYS A 44 -23.03 -16.84 -17.26
C LYS A 44 -22.68 -15.36 -17.15
N LEU A 45 -22.75 -14.81 -15.93
CA LEU A 45 -22.36 -13.43 -15.68
C LEU A 45 -20.85 -13.26 -15.95
N GLU A 46 -20.51 -12.25 -16.74
CA GLU A 46 -19.13 -11.87 -17.08
C GLU A 46 -19.01 -10.36 -16.86
N GLU A 47 -17.79 -9.88 -16.63
CA GLU A 47 -17.53 -8.45 -16.35
C GLU A 47 -18.16 -7.47 -17.36
N PRO A 48 -18.16 -7.72 -18.70
CA PRO A 48 -18.78 -6.81 -19.65
C PRO A 48 -20.29 -6.64 -19.46
N HIS A 49 -20.96 -7.64 -18.88
CA HIS A 49 -22.39 -7.58 -18.60
C HIS A 49 -22.71 -6.60 -17.46
N ILE A 50 -21.79 -6.42 -16.51
CA ILE A 50 -21.97 -5.52 -15.35
C ILE A 50 -22.13 -4.06 -15.81
N LEU A 51 -21.47 -3.68 -16.90
CA LEU A 51 -21.57 -2.34 -17.48
C LEU A 51 -22.99 -2.01 -17.99
N LYS A 52 -23.78 -3.03 -18.36
CA LYS A 52 -25.16 -2.86 -18.82
C LYS A 52 -26.17 -2.72 -17.67
N LEU A 53 -25.80 -3.15 -16.46
CA LEU A 53 -26.67 -3.13 -15.29
C LEU A 53 -26.60 -1.76 -14.58
N SER A 54 -27.17 -0.74 -15.22
CA SER A 54 -27.17 0.64 -14.75
C SER A 54 -27.78 0.82 -13.35
N PHE A 55 -28.86 0.10 -13.06
CA PHE A 55 -29.56 0.15 -11.79
C PHE A 55 -28.81 -0.62 -10.71
N LEU A 56 -28.15 -1.74 -11.04
CA LEU A 56 -27.19 -2.38 -10.13
C LEU A 56 -26.08 -1.40 -9.72
N GLN A 57 -25.48 -0.69 -10.67
CA GLN A 57 -24.45 0.31 -10.38
C GLN A 57 -25.01 1.44 -9.51
N ALA A 58 -26.23 1.88 -9.78
CA ALA A 58 -26.92 2.89 -8.98
C ALA A 58 -27.18 2.42 -7.54
N VAL A 59 -27.56 1.15 -7.35
CA VAL A 59 -27.73 0.51 -6.03
C VAL A 59 -26.40 0.49 -5.25
N VAL A 60 -25.30 0.12 -5.91
CA VAL A 60 -23.96 0.14 -5.29
C VAL A 60 -23.58 1.55 -4.89
N LYS A 61 -23.75 2.54 -5.78
CA LYS A 61 -23.46 3.96 -5.53
C LYS A 61 -24.27 4.52 -4.36
N GLU A 62 -25.58 4.24 -4.33
CA GLU A 62 -26.46 4.68 -3.24
C GLU A 62 -26.08 4.03 -1.91
N THR A 63 -25.72 2.74 -1.93
CA THR A 63 -25.28 2.04 -0.73
C THR A 63 -23.99 2.64 -0.19
N LEU A 64 -23.00 2.95 -1.05
CA LEU A 64 -21.75 3.59 -0.63
C LEU A 64 -21.95 5.03 -0.14
N CYS A 65 -22.96 5.73 -0.65
CA CYS A 65 -23.34 7.06 -0.20
C CYS A 65 -23.91 7.02 1.23
N LEU A 66 -24.83 6.09 1.51
CA LEU A 66 -25.44 5.93 2.83
C LEU A 66 -24.54 5.21 3.83
N HIS A 67 -23.85 4.17 3.39
CA HIS A 67 -23.11 3.24 4.24
C HIS A 67 -21.66 3.08 3.75
N PRO A 68 -20.86 4.16 3.75
CA PRO A 68 -19.47 4.05 3.38
C PRO A 68 -18.75 3.11 4.38
N PRO A 69 -17.93 2.14 3.92
CA PRO A 69 -17.25 1.20 4.81
C PRO A 69 -16.33 1.85 5.84
N GLY A 70 -15.91 3.10 5.61
CA GLY A 70 -15.16 3.92 6.56
C GLY A 70 -15.80 5.28 6.75
N LEU A 71 -15.76 5.79 7.99
CA LEU A 71 -16.25 7.13 8.32
C LEU A 71 -15.46 8.24 7.58
N PHE A 72 -14.15 8.03 7.47
CA PHE A 72 -13.22 8.92 6.77
C PHE A 72 -12.52 8.17 5.63
N LEU A 73 -12.05 8.92 4.63
CA LEU A 73 -11.07 8.41 3.67
C LEU A 73 -9.72 8.16 4.34
N ALA A 74 -8.81 7.53 3.62
CA ALA A 74 -7.42 7.40 4.04
C ALA A 74 -6.86 8.78 4.45
N PRO A 75 -6.23 8.90 5.63
CA PRO A 75 -5.70 10.17 6.07
C PRO A 75 -4.68 10.75 5.09
N HIS A 76 -4.85 12.02 4.77
CA HIS A 76 -3.88 12.79 3.99
C HIS A 76 -3.02 13.63 4.92
N LYS A 77 -1.83 14.02 4.47
CA LYS A 77 -0.92 14.89 5.22
C LYS A 77 -0.49 16.06 4.32
N CYS A 78 -0.54 17.28 4.86
CA CYS A 78 -0.05 18.45 4.14
C CYS A 78 1.48 18.46 4.10
N ASP A 79 2.06 18.39 2.90
CA ASP A 79 3.51 18.49 2.70
C ASP A 79 4.04 19.93 2.83
N GLU A 80 3.15 20.90 2.64
CA GLU A 80 3.41 22.33 2.76
C GLU A 80 2.20 23.08 3.34
N MET A 81 2.41 24.35 3.68
CA MET A 81 1.33 25.22 4.15
C MET A 81 0.47 25.62 2.97
N ILE A 82 -0.82 25.33 3.03
CA ILE A 82 -1.79 25.58 1.95
C ILE A 82 -3.03 26.29 2.48
N SER A 83 -3.68 27.10 1.66
CA SER A 83 -5.00 27.67 1.95
C SER A 83 -6.08 26.73 1.42
N ILE A 84 -6.94 26.22 2.30
CA ILE A 84 -8.16 25.49 1.92
C ILE A 84 -9.35 26.39 2.24
N SER A 85 -10.07 26.81 1.20
CA SER A 85 -11.09 27.87 1.31
C SER A 85 -10.49 29.12 1.97
N ASP A 86 -11.08 29.60 3.07
CA ASP A 86 -10.64 30.80 3.79
C ASP A 86 -9.65 30.50 4.93
N PHE A 87 -9.20 29.25 5.06
CA PHE A 87 -8.38 28.80 6.18
C PHE A 87 -6.97 28.39 5.77
N MET A 88 -5.98 28.79 6.57
CA MET A 88 -4.59 28.38 6.42
C MET A 88 -4.34 27.06 7.13
N VAL A 89 -3.93 26.05 6.37
CA VAL A 89 -3.59 24.72 6.88
C VAL A 89 -2.07 24.61 7.02
N PRO A 90 -1.53 24.33 8.21
CA PRO A 90 -0.10 24.27 8.43
C PRO A 90 0.52 23.01 7.80
N LYS A 91 1.80 23.13 7.44
CA LYS A 91 2.62 21.98 7.03
C LYS A 91 2.58 20.89 8.11
N ASN A 92 2.52 19.63 7.69
CA ASN A 92 2.35 18.42 8.49
C ASN A 92 0.98 18.22 9.14
N ALA A 93 -0.01 19.09 8.90
CA ALA A 93 -1.38 18.83 9.35
C ALA A 93 -1.92 17.53 8.72
N GLN A 94 -2.66 16.76 9.52
CA GLN A 94 -3.40 15.61 9.05
C GLN A 94 -4.79 16.05 8.59
N LEU A 95 -5.19 15.63 7.39
CA LEU A 95 -6.48 15.91 6.78
C LEU A 95 -7.32 14.64 6.75
N LEU A 96 -8.54 14.73 7.27
CA LEU A 96 -9.53 13.66 7.28
C LEU A 96 -10.78 14.12 6.53
N VAL A 97 -11.13 13.41 5.45
CA VAL A 97 -12.34 13.71 4.67
C VAL A 97 -13.49 12.87 5.21
N ASN A 98 -14.49 13.52 5.81
CA ASN A 98 -15.66 12.85 6.40
C ASN A 98 -16.70 12.52 5.33
N VAL A 99 -16.49 11.40 4.63
CA VAL A 99 -17.40 10.94 3.57
C VAL A 99 -18.80 10.59 4.07
N CYS A 100 -18.92 10.13 5.31
CA CYS A 100 -20.22 9.83 5.92
C CYS A 100 -21.07 11.09 6.11
N ALA A 101 -20.45 12.20 6.54
CA ALA A 101 -21.13 13.49 6.66
C ALA A 101 -21.52 14.04 5.28
N ILE A 102 -20.62 13.95 4.30
CA ILE A 102 -20.88 14.41 2.92
C ILE A 102 -22.03 13.62 2.29
N GLY A 103 -22.06 12.28 2.48
CA GLY A 103 -23.14 11.43 1.97
C GLY A 103 -24.50 11.67 2.63
N ARG A 104 -24.53 12.33 3.79
CA ARG A 104 -25.75 12.66 4.55
C ARG A 104 -26.12 14.14 4.52
N ASP A 105 -25.38 14.96 3.80
CA ASP A 105 -25.59 16.41 3.77
C ASP A 105 -26.86 16.76 2.97
N PRO A 106 -27.91 17.33 3.61
CA PRO A 106 -29.15 17.69 2.93
C PRO A 106 -28.99 18.88 1.95
N THR A 107 -27.89 19.62 2.02
CA THR A 107 -27.58 20.69 1.06
C THR A 107 -27.06 20.15 -0.27
N ILE A 108 -26.51 18.92 -0.25
CA ILE A 108 -25.96 18.24 -1.41
C ILE A 108 -26.94 17.18 -1.94
N TRP A 109 -27.56 16.42 -1.04
CA TRP A 109 -28.41 15.28 -1.37
C TRP A 109 -29.86 15.51 -0.96
N GLU A 110 -30.78 15.42 -1.93
CA GLU A 110 -32.22 15.40 -1.64
C GLU A 110 -32.59 14.13 -0.86
N ASN A 111 -33.28 14.26 0.27
CA ASN A 111 -33.65 13.12 1.13
C ASN A 111 -32.44 12.21 1.47
N PRO A 112 -31.41 12.75 2.16
CA PRO A 112 -30.10 12.09 2.32
C PRO A 112 -30.12 10.81 3.16
N ASN A 113 -31.22 10.58 3.91
CA ASN A 113 -31.38 9.40 4.76
C ASN A 113 -32.24 8.31 4.12
N MET A 114 -32.74 8.53 2.89
CA MET A 114 -33.55 7.55 2.17
C MET A 114 -32.72 6.82 1.12
N PHE A 115 -32.87 5.50 1.06
CA PHE A 115 -32.30 4.68 -0.01
C PHE A 115 -33.03 4.91 -1.34
N MET A 116 -32.46 5.77 -2.19
CA MET A 116 -33.03 6.18 -3.47
C MET A 116 -32.02 6.03 -4.62
N PRO A 117 -31.72 4.79 -5.08
CA PRO A 117 -30.77 4.53 -6.17
C PRO A 117 -31.07 5.30 -7.46
N GLU A 118 -32.34 5.64 -7.71
CA GLU A 118 -32.75 6.43 -8.87
C GLU A 118 -32.00 7.76 -9.02
N ARG A 119 -31.48 8.34 -7.93
CA ARG A 119 -30.69 9.57 -8.01
C ARG A 119 -29.43 9.38 -8.85
N PHE A 120 -28.81 8.20 -8.79
CA PHE A 120 -27.59 7.88 -9.53
C PHE A 120 -27.84 7.43 -10.97
N LEU A 121 -29.10 7.26 -11.38
CA LEU A 121 -29.44 7.04 -12.79
C LEU A 121 -29.42 8.34 -13.60
N LYS A 122 -29.56 9.49 -12.94
CA LYS A 122 -29.55 10.81 -13.60
C LYS A 122 -28.13 11.30 -13.91
N TYR A 123 -27.14 10.77 -13.21
CA TYR A 123 -25.75 11.19 -13.33
C TYR A 123 -24.95 10.09 -14.03
N ASP A 124 -24.52 10.41 -15.24
CA ASP A 124 -23.62 9.57 -16.04
C ASP A 124 -22.20 9.66 -15.47
N ILE A 125 -22.02 9.19 -14.24
CA ILE A 125 -20.70 9.01 -13.64
C ILE A 125 -20.26 7.61 -14.03
N ASP A 126 -19.72 7.51 -15.24
CA ASP A 126 -19.04 6.31 -15.73
C ASP A 126 -17.92 5.96 -14.75
N PHE A 127 -18.03 4.79 -14.09
CA PHE A 127 -16.85 4.13 -13.60
C PHE A 127 -16.14 3.59 -14.83
N LYS A 128 -15.28 4.41 -15.45
CA LYS A 128 -14.27 3.88 -16.37
C LYS A 128 -13.40 2.94 -15.55
N VAL A 129 -13.74 1.65 -15.58
CA VAL A 129 -12.84 0.57 -15.22
C VAL A 129 -11.59 0.84 -16.06
N MET A 130 -10.48 1.19 -15.40
CA MET A 130 -9.24 1.42 -16.13
C MET A 130 -8.92 0.16 -16.91
N ASP A 131 -8.69 0.32 -18.21
CA ASP A 131 -8.41 -0.78 -19.13
C ASP A 131 -7.39 -1.72 -18.48
N TYR A 132 -7.77 -2.97 -18.23
CA TYR A 132 -6.95 -3.93 -17.47
C TYR A 132 -5.58 -4.11 -18.14
N GLN A 133 -5.53 -3.96 -19.48
CA GLN A 133 -4.28 -3.94 -20.23
C GLN A 133 -3.37 -2.78 -19.84
N ALA A 134 -3.91 -1.58 -19.65
CA ALA A 134 -3.15 -0.41 -19.23
C ALA A 134 -2.61 -0.56 -17.80
N VAL A 135 -3.42 -1.10 -16.89
CA VAL A 135 -2.99 -1.40 -15.51
C VAL A 135 -1.87 -2.44 -15.50
N LEU A 136 -2.03 -3.52 -16.27
CA LEU A 136 -1.03 -4.58 -16.37
C LEU A 136 0.29 -4.05 -16.96
N LEU A 137 0.23 -3.19 -17.98
CA LEU A 137 1.41 -2.53 -18.56
C LEU A 137 2.12 -1.65 -17.52
N LEU A 138 1.39 -0.87 -16.73
CA LEU A 138 1.97 -0.04 -15.66
C LEU A 138 2.65 -0.87 -14.58
N ILE A 139 2.07 -2.01 -14.21
CA ILE A 139 2.69 -2.93 -13.24
C ILE A 139 3.99 -3.50 -13.83
N ILE A 140 3.98 -3.95 -15.08
CA ILE A 140 5.16 -4.52 -15.75
C ILE A 140 6.28 -3.48 -15.87
N THR A 141 5.97 -2.22 -16.22
CA THR A 141 6.99 -1.15 -16.30
C THR A 141 7.54 -0.83 -14.91
N PHE A 142 6.72 -0.84 -13.87
CA PHE A 142 7.16 -0.60 -12.49
C PHE A 142 8.07 -1.72 -11.97
N VAL A 143 7.71 -2.99 -12.22
CA VAL A 143 8.53 -4.14 -11.82
C VAL A 143 9.86 -4.15 -12.59
N SER A 144 9.84 -3.93 -13.90
CA SER A 144 11.06 -3.89 -14.71
C SER A 144 12.00 -2.74 -14.31
N ALA A 145 11.47 -1.55 -14.00
CA ALA A 145 12.24 -0.44 -13.47
C ALA A 145 12.85 -0.77 -12.10
N SER A 146 12.09 -1.41 -11.21
CA SER A 146 12.56 -1.83 -9.89
C SER A 146 13.70 -2.86 -9.98
N ILE A 147 13.58 -3.82 -10.89
CA ILE A 147 14.65 -4.79 -11.20
C ILE A 147 15.89 -4.08 -11.76
N LEU A 148 15.71 -3.14 -12.68
CA LEU A 148 16.82 -2.37 -13.26
C LEU A 148 17.56 -1.55 -12.20
N ILE A 149 16.83 -0.90 -11.29
CA ILE A 149 17.41 -0.17 -10.15
C ILE A 149 18.16 -1.11 -9.21
N PHE A 150 17.61 -2.30 -8.94
CA PHE A 150 18.27 -3.31 -8.11
C PHE A 150 19.56 -3.83 -8.75
N ILE A 151 19.55 -4.12 -10.06
CA ILE A 151 20.76 -4.49 -10.82
C ILE A 151 21.77 -3.34 -10.80
N ARG A 152 21.36 -2.09 -11.02
CA ARG A 152 22.25 -0.93 -10.92
C ARG A 152 22.84 -0.79 -9.52
N ARG A 153 22.07 -1.05 -8.45
CA ARG A 153 22.59 -1.07 -7.06
C ARG A 153 23.60 -2.20 -6.84
N LEU A 154 23.37 -3.38 -7.42
CA LEU A 154 24.33 -4.49 -7.36
C LEU A 154 25.63 -4.16 -8.10
N PHE A 155 25.57 -3.51 -9.25
CA PHE A 155 26.75 -3.13 -10.03
C PHE A 155 27.49 -1.89 -9.49
N ASN A 156 26.79 -0.91 -8.90
CA ASN A 156 27.41 0.27 -8.29
C ASN A 156 28.06 -0.02 -6.91
N GLN A 157 28.02 -1.25 -6.41
CA GLN A 157 28.76 -1.62 -5.19
C GLN A 157 30.25 -1.91 -5.41
N THR A 158 30.79 -1.68 -6.61
CA THR A 158 32.25 -1.79 -6.84
C THR A 158 33.00 -0.53 -6.37
N SER A 159 33.33 -0.54 -5.07
CA SER A 159 34.56 -0.03 -4.47
C SER A 159 34.82 1.49 -4.47
N GLU A 160 34.35 2.18 -3.43
CA GLU A 160 35.20 3.19 -2.78
C GLU A 160 36.29 2.46 -1.98
N SER A 161 37.52 2.48 -2.49
CA SER A 161 38.70 1.95 -1.82
C SER A 161 39.13 2.88 -0.68
N THR A 162 38.46 2.83 0.46
CA THR A 162 39.09 3.27 1.71
C THR A 162 40.11 2.21 2.11
N LYS A 163 41.40 2.57 2.17
CA LYS A 163 42.49 1.66 2.59
C LYS A 163 42.30 1.23 4.05
N LEU A 164 41.50 0.18 4.25
CA LEU A 164 41.36 -0.48 5.54
C LEU A 164 42.61 -1.30 5.83
N PRO A 165 43.02 -1.40 7.10
CA PRO A 165 44.14 -2.26 7.47
C PRO A 165 43.80 -3.73 7.19
N PRO A 166 44.84 -4.57 6.94
CA PRO A 166 44.65 -5.96 6.57
C PRO A 166 43.85 -6.71 7.64
N GLY A 167 43.05 -7.67 7.21
CA GLY A 167 42.21 -8.46 8.10
C GLY A 167 41.65 -9.69 7.39
N PRO A 168 41.18 -10.68 8.15
CA PRO A 168 40.58 -11.89 7.59
C PRO A 168 39.31 -11.56 6.79
N ARG A 169 39.11 -12.26 5.67
CA ARG A 169 37.95 -12.03 4.80
C ARG A 169 36.65 -12.44 5.53
N PRO A 170 35.66 -11.54 5.66
CA PRO A 170 34.45 -11.83 6.40
C PRO A 170 33.51 -12.77 5.63
N PHE A 171 32.77 -13.61 6.36
CA PHE A 171 31.63 -14.34 5.78
C PHE A 171 30.43 -13.41 5.56
N SER A 172 29.57 -13.78 4.59
CA SER A 172 28.32 -13.05 4.35
C SER A 172 27.43 -13.09 5.60
N ILE A 173 26.84 -11.94 5.96
CA ILE A 173 25.92 -11.71 7.10
C ILE A 173 26.55 -11.83 8.51
N ILE A 174 27.38 -12.85 8.78
CA ILE A 174 27.92 -13.13 10.12
C ILE A 174 29.28 -12.45 10.37
N GLY A 175 30.03 -12.12 9.31
CA GLY A 175 31.36 -11.52 9.42
C GLY A 175 32.42 -12.51 9.92
N ASN A 176 33.34 -12.05 10.76
CA ASN A 176 34.43 -12.81 11.38
C ASN A 176 34.07 -13.34 12.78
N ILE A 177 32.80 -13.27 13.20
CA ILE A 177 32.36 -13.75 14.52
C ILE A 177 32.69 -15.25 14.69
N LEU A 178 32.52 -16.06 13.64
CA LEU A 178 32.85 -17.49 13.66
C LEU A 178 34.35 -17.76 13.92
N GLU A 179 35.21 -16.84 13.50
CA GLU A 179 36.67 -16.94 13.66
C GLU A 179 37.14 -16.58 15.07
N LEU A 180 36.32 -15.81 15.80
CA LEU A 180 36.58 -15.43 17.20
C LEU A 180 36.21 -16.54 18.18
N GLY A 181 35.23 -17.38 17.83
CA GLY A 181 34.79 -18.54 18.62
C GLY A 181 34.49 -18.19 20.09
N THR A 182 34.59 -19.19 20.97
CA THR A 182 34.31 -19.03 22.41
C THR A 182 35.45 -18.37 23.20
N ASN A 183 36.66 -18.31 22.63
CA ASN A 183 37.86 -17.80 23.29
C ASN A 183 38.43 -16.59 22.54
N THR A 184 37.70 -15.48 22.59
CA THR A 184 37.95 -14.26 21.81
C THR A 184 39.36 -13.70 22.03
N HIS A 185 39.85 -13.63 23.27
CA HIS A 185 41.19 -13.07 23.54
C HIS A 185 42.30 -13.85 22.82
N ARG A 186 42.24 -15.19 22.85
CA ARG A 186 43.22 -16.08 22.21
C ARG A 186 43.11 -16.00 20.68
N ALA A 187 41.89 -15.91 20.17
CA ALA A 187 41.65 -15.72 18.74
C ALA A 187 42.22 -14.38 18.25
N LEU A 188 41.98 -13.28 18.98
CA LEU A 188 42.53 -11.97 18.68
C LEU A 188 44.06 -11.94 18.74
N THR A 189 44.68 -12.62 19.72
CA THR A 189 46.15 -12.74 19.77
C THR A 189 46.71 -13.50 18.58
N LYS A 190 46.03 -14.58 18.13
CA LYS A 190 46.43 -15.33 16.92
C LYS A 190 46.30 -14.47 15.66
N LEU A 191 45.17 -13.78 15.51
CA LEU A 191 44.92 -12.91 14.36
C LEU A 191 45.89 -11.73 14.31
N SER A 192 46.24 -11.14 15.46
CA SER A 192 47.23 -10.06 15.52
C SER A 192 48.63 -10.50 15.11
N ARG A 193 49.01 -11.77 15.35
CA ARG A 193 50.28 -12.31 14.83
C ARG A 193 50.29 -12.47 13.30
N ILE A 194 49.12 -12.67 12.69
CA ILE A 194 48.98 -12.93 11.25
C ILE A 194 48.82 -11.62 10.47
N TYR A 195 47.98 -10.71 10.97
CA TYR A 195 47.58 -9.48 10.27
C TYR A 195 48.21 -8.21 10.85
N GLY A 196 48.94 -8.31 11.97
CA GLY A 196 49.62 -7.20 12.62
C GLY A 196 48.85 -6.61 13.81
N THR A 197 49.42 -5.58 14.44
CA THR A 197 48.85 -4.92 15.63
C THR A 197 47.68 -3.99 15.31
N PHE A 198 47.41 -3.76 14.03
CA PHE A 198 46.35 -2.90 13.51
C PHE A 198 45.63 -3.68 12.41
N MET A 199 44.45 -4.24 12.72
CA MET A 199 43.71 -5.14 11.82
C MET A 199 42.21 -4.85 11.83
N THR A 200 41.54 -5.17 10.72
CA THR A 200 40.09 -5.02 10.57
C THR A 200 39.37 -6.33 10.81
N LEU A 201 38.28 -6.31 11.59
CA LEU A 201 37.36 -7.44 11.77
C LEU A 201 35.91 -6.98 11.53
N LYS A 202 35.08 -7.85 10.95
CA LYS A 202 33.66 -7.57 10.78
C LYS A 202 32.84 -8.35 11.82
N LEU A 203 32.17 -7.67 12.73
CA LEU A 203 31.28 -8.29 13.71
C LEU A 203 29.84 -8.10 13.24
N GLY A 204 29.29 -9.08 12.53
CA GLY A 204 28.00 -8.97 11.85
C GLY A 204 28.03 -7.90 10.75
N SER A 205 27.27 -6.83 10.92
CA SER A 205 27.23 -5.68 9.99
C SER A 205 28.21 -4.55 10.34
N ILE A 206 28.95 -4.65 11.45
CA ILE A 206 29.81 -3.57 11.95
C ILE A 206 31.28 -3.88 11.66
N THR A 207 31.98 -2.93 11.04
CA THR A 207 33.43 -2.98 10.84
C THR A 207 34.13 -2.47 12.09
N THR A 208 34.91 -3.33 12.75
CA THR A 208 35.63 -3.06 14.00
C THR A 208 37.13 -3.07 13.73
N ILE A 209 37.83 -2.00 14.11
CA ILE A 209 39.30 -1.93 14.05
C ILE A 209 39.84 -2.39 15.40
N VAL A 210 40.70 -3.40 15.39
CA VAL A 210 41.34 -3.92 16.60
C VAL A 210 42.79 -3.45 16.68
N ILE A 211 43.12 -2.81 17.80
CA ILE A 211 44.46 -2.29 18.10
C ILE A 211 45.05 -3.11 19.25
N SER A 212 46.17 -3.78 19.01
CA SER A 212 46.83 -4.68 19.97
C SER A 212 48.16 -4.16 20.51
N SER A 213 48.51 -2.88 20.26
CA SER A 213 49.74 -2.24 20.75
C SER A 213 49.44 -1.05 21.65
N LEU A 214 50.14 -0.97 22.79
CA LEU A 214 50.01 0.13 23.77
C LEU A 214 50.52 1.47 23.22
N GLN A 215 51.42 1.45 22.22
CA GLN A 215 51.99 2.66 21.61
C GLN A 215 50.98 3.42 20.75
N VAL A 216 49.94 2.73 20.28
CA VAL A 216 48.89 3.28 19.41
C VAL A 216 47.60 3.56 20.18
N ALA A 217 47.48 3.06 21.41
CA ALA A 217 46.30 3.19 22.26
C ALA A 217 46.36 4.39 23.24
N LYS A 218 47.33 5.30 23.07
CA LYS A 218 47.41 6.59 23.76
C LYS A 218 46.74 7.68 22.95
#